data_AF-A0A9X8YS89-F1
#
_entry.id   AF-A0A9X8YS89-F1
#
_cell.length_a   1.000
_cell.length_b   1.000
_cell.length_c   1.000
_cell.angle_alpha   90.00
_cell.angle_beta   90.00
_cell.angle_gamma   90.00
#
_symmetry.space_group_name_H-M   'P 1'
#
loop_
_entity.id
_entity.type
_entity.pdbx_description
1 polymer ?
#
loop_
_entity_poly.entity_id
_entity_poly.type
_entity_poly.pdbx_seq_one_letter_code
_entity_poly.pdbx_strand_id
1 'polypeptide(L)'
;ALELPLLDALERELRRMTGVTVSRDDWQWDQVPDHLKMTFRVVGEKNQTLREGKDLAALRLQLKEKVQETLSAVADDGLEQSNLHVWSFGQLPAFYEQKRGGYSMKAYPALVDEKDSVAIRLFDSEIEQQQAMWQGTRRLLLLNIPSPIKYLHEKLPNKAKLGLYFNPYGKVLELIDDCISCGIDKLIAEHGGPVWQEEGFARLQEQIRAELNDTVVEV
;
A
#
# COMPACT_ATOMS: atom_id res chain seq x y z
N ALA A 1 26.18 -16.05 4.92
CA ALA A 1 25.22 -15.33 4.06
C ALA A 1 25.95 -14.95 2.78
N LEU A 2 25.29 -14.93 1.62
CA LEU A 2 25.89 -14.36 0.41
C LEU A 2 26.00 -12.85 0.63
N GLU A 3 27.23 -12.32 0.70
CA GLU A 3 27.49 -10.90 0.96
C GLU A 3 27.22 -10.01 -0.27
N LEU A 4 26.98 -10.63 -1.43
CA LEU A 4 26.73 -9.98 -2.71
C LEU A 4 25.57 -10.69 -3.44
N PRO A 5 24.83 -9.98 -4.32
CA PRO A 5 23.89 -10.61 -5.24
C PRO A 5 24.50 -11.79 -6.00
N LEU A 6 23.69 -12.82 -6.30
CA LEU A 6 24.17 -14.10 -6.84
C LEU A 6 25.05 -13.95 -8.10
N LEU A 7 24.61 -13.13 -9.06
CA LEU A 7 25.36 -12.89 -10.28
C LEU A 7 26.68 -12.16 -10.01
N ASP A 8 26.70 -11.19 -9.10
CA ASP A 8 27.91 -10.45 -8.74
C ASP A 8 28.93 -11.38 -8.08
N ALA A 9 28.48 -12.30 -7.24
CA ALA A 9 29.31 -13.34 -6.66
C ALA A 9 29.86 -14.30 -7.72
N LEU A 10 29.02 -14.73 -8.67
CA LEU A 10 29.43 -15.64 -9.76
C LEU A 10 30.42 -14.98 -10.71
N GLU A 11 30.17 -13.73 -11.14
CA GLU A 11 31.08 -12.95 -12.00
C GLU A 11 32.47 -12.82 -11.36
N ARG A 12 32.51 -12.49 -10.06
CA ARG A 12 33.76 -12.38 -9.30
C ARG A 12 34.53 -13.70 -9.25
N GLU A 13 33.87 -14.80 -8.91
CA GLU A 13 34.54 -16.10 -8.77
C GLU A 13 34.94 -16.68 -10.14
N LEU A 14 34.12 -16.55 -11.18
CA LEU A 14 34.47 -16.96 -12.55
C LEU A 14 35.71 -16.21 -13.04
N ARG A 15 35.77 -14.89 -12.84
CA ARG A 15 36.95 -14.09 -13.18
C ARG A 15 38.17 -14.52 -12.38
N ARG A 16 38.01 -14.82 -11.08
CA ARG A 16 39.10 -15.30 -10.24
C ARG A 16 39.65 -16.66 -10.70
N MET A 17 38.78 -17.56 -11.14
CA MET A 17 39.16 -18.93 -11.54
C MET A 17 39.69 -19.01 -12.98
N THR A 18 39.14 -18.20 -13.90
CA THR A 18 39.40 -18.35 -15.34
C THR A 18 40.11 -17.14 -15.98
N GLY A 19 40.15 -15.99 -15.29
CA GLY A 19 40.62 -14.73 -15.84
C GLY A 19 39.64 -14.05 -16.79
N VAL A 20 38.56 -14.73 -17.20
CA VAL A 20 37.54 -14.21 -18.13
C VAL A 20 36.57 -13.30 -17.38
N THR A 21 36.30 -12.13 -17.95
CA THR A 21 35.25 -11.23 -17.44
C THR A 21 33.97 -11.53 -18.19
N VAL A 22 32.94 -11.98 -17.47
CA VAL A 22 31.59 -12.20 -18.02
C VAL A 22 30.79 -10.93 -17.77
N SER A 23 30.23 -10.32 -18.82
CA SER A 23 29.40 -9.13 -18.68
C SER A 23 27.99 -9.50 -18.21
N ARG A 24 27.23 -8.52 -17.69
CA ARG A 24 25.89 -8.77 -17.17
C ARG A 24 24.93 -9.28 -18.27
N ASP A 25 25.13 -8.80 -19.48
CA ASP A 25 24.30 -9.12 -20.65
C ASP A 25 24.61 -10.51 -21.23
N ASP A 26 25.75 -11.12 -20.86
CA ASP A 26 26.12 -12.48 -21.29
C ASP A 26 25.34 -13.57 -20.53
N TRP A 27 24.69 -13.22 -19.42
CA TRP A 27 23.92 -14.16 -18.60
C TRP A 27 22.56 -14.47 -19.22
N GLN A 28 22.49 -15.60 -19.93
CA GLN A 28 21.27 -16.05 -20.59
C GLN A 28 20.48 -17.02 -19.70
N TRP A 29 19.69 -16.47 -18.77
CA TRP A 29 18.87 -17.23 -17.82
C TRP A 29 17.88 -18.20 -18.48
N ASP A 30 17.41 -17.86 -19.67
CA ASP A 30 16.46 -18.67 -20.44
C ASP A 30 17.09 -19.97 -20.94
N GLN A 31 18.41 -19.99 -21.13
CA GLN A 31 19.15 -21.18 -21.54
C GLN A 31 19.46 -22.12 -20.38
N VAL A 32 19.36 -21.66 -19.13
CA VAL A 32 19.65 -22.50 -17.96
C VAL A 32 18.57 -23.58 -17.86
N PRO A 33 18.94 -24.88 -17.93
CA PRO A 33 18.00 -25.95 -17.76
C PRO A 33 17.28 -25.85 -16.42
N ASP A 34 16.02 -26.18 -16.48
CA ASP A 34 15.09 -25.90 -15.42
C ASP A 34 15.44 -26.61 -14.09
N HIS A 35 16.13 -27.76 -14.15
CA HIS A 35 16.59 -28.51 -12.97
C HIS A 35 17.84 -27.92 -12.30
N LEU A 36 18.51 -26.95 -12.93
CA LEU A 36 19.63 -26.21 -12.35
C LEU A 36 19.19 -24.89 -11.71
N LYS A 37 17.93 -24.48 -11.92
CA LYS A 37 17.36 -23.29 -11.29
C LYS A 37 16.98 -23.60 -9.84
N MET A 38 17.13 -22.59 -8.98
CA MET A 38 16.70 -22.67 -7.59
C MET A 38 15.19 -22.96 -7.53
N THR A 39 14.80 -23.91 -6.70
CA THR A 39 13.39 -24.25 -6.47
C THR A 39 12.97 -23.69 -5.11
N PHE A 40 11.97 -22.82 -5.13
CA PHE A 40 11.34 -22.28 -3.93
C PHE A 40 10.20 -23.19 -3.50
N ARG A 41 10.14 -23.52 -2.22
CA ARG A 41 9.07 -24.30 -1.62
C ARG A 41 8.48 -23.52 -0.46
N VAL A 42 7.18 -23.27 -0.51
CA VAL A 42 6.44 -22.71 0.61
C VAL A 42 5.85 -23.85 1.42
N VAL A 43 6.26 -23.92 2.69
CA VAL A 43 5.79 -24.90 3.65
C VAL A 43 4.80 -24.25 4.62
N GLY A 44 3.72 -24.97 4.94
CA GLY A 44 2.73 -24.55 5.92
C GLY A 44 3.06 -25.03 7.35
N GLU A 45 2.19 -24.71 8.31
CA GLU A 45 2.39 -24.97 9.75
C GLU A 45 2.69 -26.43 10.11
N LYS A 46 2.15 -27.40 9.37
CA LYS A 46 2.38 -28.84 9.59
C LYS A 46 3.56 -29.40 8.77
N ASN A 47 4.48 -28.53 8.34
CA ASN A 47 5.58 -28.87 7.44
C ASN A 47 5.13 -29.45 6.08
N GLN A 48 3.88 -29.17 5.71
CA GLN A 48 3.27 -29.61 4.46
C GLN A 48 3.63 -28.64 3.34
N THR A 49 3.96 -29.15 2.16
CA THR A 49 4.25 -28.31 0.99
C THR A 49 2.96 -27.70 0.47
N LEU A 50 2.81 -26.38 0.57
CA LEU A 50 1.66 -25.66 0.05
C LEU A 50 1.79 -25.47 -1.47
N ARG A 51 2.97 -24.99 -1.89
CA ARG A 51 3.35 -24.81 -3.29
C ARG A 51 4.87 -24.90 -3.43
N GLU A 52 5.31 -25.25 -4.63
CA GLU A 52 6.70 -25.16 -5.05
C GLU A 52 6.77 -24.66 -6.48
N GLY A 53 7.85 -23.95 -6.81
CA GLY A 53 8.03 -23.31 -8.10
C GLY A 53 9.42 -22.70 -8.21
N LYS A 54 9.79 -22.31 -9.44
CA LYS A 54 11.12 -21.74 -9.73
C LYS A 54 11.11 -20.22 -9.77
N ASP A 55 9.92 -19.64 -9.84
CA ASP A 55 9.69 -18.20 -9.78
C ASP A 55 9.05 -17.83 -8.44
N LEU A 56 9.82 -17.15 -7.59
CA LEU A 56 9.36 -16.70 -6.29
C LEU A 56 8.26 -15.63 -6.40
N ALA A 57 8.33 -14.74 -7.40
CA ALA A 57 7.35 -13.68 -7.58
C ALA A 57 6.00 -14.26 -8.00
N ALA A 58 6.00 -15.19 -8.97
CA ALA A 58 4.80 -15.92 -9.36
C ALA A 58 4.21 -16.71 -8.19
N LEU A 59 5.07 -17.36 -7.39
CA LEU A 59 4.63 -18.15 -6.24
C LEU A 59 4.04 -17.28 -5.11
N ARG A 60 4.60 -16.08 -4.88
CA ARG A 60 4.00 -15.07 -3.97
C ARG A 60 2.64 -14.60 -4.45
N LEU A 61 2.52 -14.27 -5.74
CA LEU A 61 1.25 -13.81 -6.32
C LEU A 61 0.14 -14.86 -6.17
N GLN A 62 0.46 -16.13 -6.44
CA GLN A 62 -0.49 -17.25 -6.30
C GLN A 62 -0.92 -17.52 -4.86
N LEU A 63 -0.08 -17.18 -3.88
CA LEU A 63 -0.33 -17.42 -2.47
C LEU A 63 -0.83 -16.19 -1.73
N LYS A 64 -0.91 -15.03 -2.37
CA LYS A 64 -1.27 -13.75 -1.74
C LYS A 64 -2.60 -13.83 -0.98
N GLU A 65 -3.65 -14.36 -1.62
CA GLU A 65 -4.97 -14.53 -0.98
C GLU A 65 -4.88 -15.45 0.24
N LYS A 66 -4.14 -16.57 0.13
CA LYS A 66 -4.00 -17.53 1.22
C LYS A 66 -3.17 -16.99 2.38
N VAL A 67 -2.17 -16.15 2.09
CA VAL A 67 -1.39 -15.42 3.10
C VAL A 67 -2.28 -14.41 3.81
N GLN A 68 -3.10 -13.64 3.08
CA GLN A 68 -4.08 -12.72 3.68
C GLN A 68 -5.10 -13.45 4.56
N GLU A 69 -5.69 -14.54 4.10
CA GLU A 69 -6.60 -15.36 4.91
C GLU A 69 -5.95 -15.87 6.20
N THR A 70 -4.68 -16.31 6.11
CA THR A 70 -3.94 -16.77 7.28
C THR A 70 -3.61 -15.60 8.21
N LEU A 71 -3.27 -14.43 7.69
CA LEU A 71 -3.02 -13.23 8.50
C LEU A 71 -4.27 -12.81 9.26
N SER A 72 -5.43 -12.73 8.60
CA SER A 72 -6.70 -12.38 9.24
C SER A 72 -7.17 -13.44 10.26
N ALA A 73 -7.00 -14.73 9.96
CA ALA A 73 -7.41 -15.81 10.87
C ALA A 73 -6.55 -15.91 12.14
N VAL A 74 -5.33 -15.37 12.14
CA VAL A 74 -4.42 -15.42 13.30
C VAL A 74 -4.43 -14.08 14.06
N ALA A 75 -5.07 -13.04 13.51
CA ALA A 75 -5.30 -11.76 14.16
C ALA A 75 -6.44 -11.81 15.20
N ASP A 76 -6.35 -12.73 16.17
CA ASP A 76 -7.29 -12.84 17.30
C ASP A 76 -7.17 -11.67 18.32
N ASP A 77 -6.17 -10.79 18.17
CA ASP A 77 -5.86 -9.68 19.10
C ASP A 77 -6.73 -8.42 18.88
N GLY A 78 -7.80 -8.47 18.06
CA GLY A 78 -8.65 -7.30 17.80
C GLY A 78 -7.99 -6.19 16.99
N LEU A 79 -6.90 -6.53 16.30
CA LEU A 79 -6.15 -5.63 15.40
C LEU A 79 -6.96 -5.29 14.14
N GLU A 80 -7.67 -6.26 13.56
CA GLU A 80 -8.58 -5.99 12.45
C GLU A 80 -9.91 -5.44 12.98
N GLN A 81 -10.34 -4.33 12.39
CA GLN A 81 -11.59 -3.64 12.73
C GLN A 81 -12.26 -3.18 11.44
N SER A 82 -13.57 -2.97 11.46
CA SER A 82 -14.33 -2.53 10.28
C SER A 82 -15.36 -1.49 10.67
N ASN A 83 -15.93 -0.81 9.67
CA ASN A 83 -16.99 0.17 9.87
C ASN A 83 -16.58 1.37 10.77
N LEU A 84 -15.30 1.75 10.73
CA LEU A 84 -14.76 2.88 11.49
C LEU A 84 -15.07 4.18 10.75
N HIS A 85 -15.59 5.16 11.48
CA HIS A 85 -15.90 6.50 10.96
C HIS A 85 -15.05 7.59 11.61
N VAL A 86 -14.41 7.28 12.73
CA VAL A 86 -13.55 8.16 13.52
C VAL A 86 -12.31 7.39 13.95
N TRP A 87 -11.24 8.10 14.29
CA TRP A 87 -10.06 7.47 14.89
C TRP A 87 -10.39 7.03 16.33
N SER A 88 -10.65 5.74 16.56
CA SER A 88 -11.07 5.21 17.87
C SER A 88 -10.35 3.92 18.29
N PHE A 89 -9.22 3.62 17.64
CA PHE A 89 -8.47 2.37 17.79
C PHE A 89 -7.08 2.56 18.38
N GLY A 90 -6.76 3.77 18.87
CA GLY A 90 -5.47 4.10 19.47
C GLY A 90 -4.34 4.13 18.43
N GLN A 91 -3.17 3.62 18.81
CA GLN A 91 -2.00 3.61 17.93
C GLN A 91 -2.03 2.40 16.98
N LEU A 92 -1.85 2.67 15.68
CA LEU A 92 -1.64 1.63 14.69
C LEU A 92 -0.13 1.31 14.60
N PRO A 93 0.31 0.07 14.90
CA PRO A 93 1.73 -0.26 14.86
C PRO A 93 2.24 -0.33 13.42
N ALA A 94 3.50 0.06 13.17
CA ALA A 94 4.08 0.02 11.82
C ALA A 94 4.21 -1.42 11.27
N PHE A 95 4.38 -2.41 12.14
CA PHE A 95 4.28 -3.82 11.80
C PHE A 95 3.93 -4.62 13.06
N TYR A 96 3.43 -5.82 12.84
CA TYR A 96 3.11 -6.81 13.87
C TYR A 96 3.88 -8.10 13.54
N GLU A 97 4.60 -8.65 14.50
CA GLU A 97 5.28 -9.94 14.35
C GLU A 97 4.70 -10.96 15.31
N GLN A 98 4.35 -12.13 14.78
CA GLN A 98 3.86 -13.24 15.59
C GLN A 98 4.68 -14.50 15.32
N LYS A 99 5.11 -15.15 16.41
CA LYS A 99 5.85 -16.41 16.35
C LYS A 99 4.89 -17.56 16.61
N ARG A 100 4.68 -18.42 15.61
CA ARG A 100 3.86 -19.63 15.72
C ARG A 100 4.56 -20.79 15.04
N GLY A 101 4.71 -21.92 15.74
CA GLY A 101 5.24 -23.16 15.16
C GLY A 101 6.65 -23.07 14.58
N GLY A 102 7.55 -22.28 15.18
CA GLY A 102 8.94 -22.13 14.72
C GLY A 102 9.14 -21.14 13.57
N TYR A 103 8.07 -20.54 13.05
CA TYR A 103 8.12 -19.48 12.02
C TYR A 103 7.69 -18.13 12.61
N SER A 104 8.32 -17.05 12.17
CA SER A 104 7.90 -15.67 12.45
C SER A 104 7.14 -15.11 11.25
N MET A 105 5.89 -14.73 11.45
CA MET A 105 5.08 -14.05 10.44
C MET A 105 5.08 -12.55 10.75
N LYS A 106 5.44 -11.73 9.74
CA LYS A 106 5.40 -10.27 9.83
C LYS A 106 4.19 -9.79 9.04
N ALA A 107 3.35 -9.00 9.69
CA ALA A 107 2.15 -8.40 9.16
C ALA A 107 2.23 -6.88 9.25
N TYR A 108 1.54 -6.19 8.36
CA TYR A 108 1.59 -4.74 8.23
C TYR A 108 0.17 -4.19 8.29
N PRO A 109 -0.32 -3.73 9.46
CA PRO A 109 -1.67 -3.19 9.55
C PRO A 109 -1.76 -1.83 8.85
N ALA A 110 -2.86 -1.59 8.16
CA ALA A 110 -3.15 -0.30 7.52
C ALA A 110 -4.65 0.00 7.57
N LEU A 111 -4.97 1.28 7.47
CA LEU A 111 -6.33 1.73 7.17
C LEU A 111 -6.68 1.37 5.72
N VAL A 112 -7.91 0.91 5.48
CA VAL A 112 -8.43 0.55 4.16
C VAL A 112 -9.73 1.32 3.91
N ASP A 113 -9.83 1.92 2.73
CA ASP A 113 -11.02 2.62 2.27
C ASP A 113 -12.15 1.61 1.93
N GLU A 114 -13.23 1.61 2.71
CA GLU A 114 -14.46 0.84 2.45
C GLU A 114 -15.60 1.71 1.87
N LYS A 115 -15.25 2.88 1.31
CA LYS A 115 -16.11 3.93 0.70
C LYS A 115 -16.93 4.74 1.71
N ASP A 116 -17.78 4.10 2.49
CA ASP A 116 -18.60 4.77 3.51
C ASP A 116 -17.94 4.76 4.90
N SER A 117 -16.90 3.96 5.05
CA SER A 117 -16.18 3.74 6.30
C SER A 117 -14.72 3.36 6.03
N VAL A 118 -13.97 3.16 7.10
CA VAL A 118 -12.59 2.66 7.09
C VAL A 118 -12.50 1.37 7.88
N ALA A 119 -11.64 0.45 7.44
CA ALA A 119 -11.28 -0.75 8.17
C ALA A 119 -9.78 -0.76 8.50
N ILE A 120 -9.39 -1.54 9.49
CA ILE A 120 -8.00 -1.93 9.71
C ILE A 120 -7.83 -3.35 9.16
N ARG A 121 -6.89 -3.52 8.22
CA ARG A 121 -6.55 -4.83 7.62
C ARG A 121 -5.06 -5.08 7.70
N LEU A 122 -4.69 -6.36 7.71
CA LEU A 122 -3.29 -6.79 7.70
C LEU A 122 -2.79 -7.08 6.28
N PHE A 123 -1.62 -6.55 5.95
CA PHE A 123 -0.92 -6.79 4.69
C PHE A 123 0.36 -7.61 4.90
N ASP A 124 0.82 -8.29 3.86
CA ASP A 124 2.06 -9.08 3.84
C ASP A 124 3.27 -8.29 3.30
N SER A 125 3.05 -7.04 2.90
CA SER A 125 4.01 -6.15 2.26
C SER A 125 3.86 -4.71 2.76
N GLU A 126 4.99 -4.09 3.07
CA GLU A 126 5.06 -2.69 3.49
C GLU A 126 4.60 -1.72 2.39
N ILE A 127 4.81 -2.07 1.12
CA ILE A 127 4.35 -1.23 -0.01
C ILE A 127 2.82 -1.19 -0.06
N GLU A 128 2.17 -2.34 0.11
CA GLU A 128 0.71 -2.43 0.11
C GLU A 128 0.12 -1.73 1.33
N GLN A 129 0.77 -1.87 2.48
CA GLN A 129 0.44 -1.14 3.69
C GLN A 129 0.47 0.38 3.47
N GLN A 130 1.54 0.94 2.90
CA GLN A 130 1.65 2.38 2.68
C GLN A 130 0.58 2.90 1.72
N GLN A 131 0.29 2.16 0.63
CA GLN A 131 -0.76 2.53 -0.32
C GLN A 131 -2.15 2.49 0.30
N ALA A 132 -2.46 1.41 1.02
CA ALA A 132 -3.72 1.27 1.75
C ALA A 132 -3.86 2.38 2.79
N MET A 133 -2.83 2.57 3.61
CA MET A 133 -2.80 3.56 4.69
C MET A 133 -3.08 4.97 4.16
N TRP A 134 -2.51 5.31 3.01
CA TRP A 134 -2.77 6.58 2.34
C TRP A 134 -4.26 6.75 2.01
N GLN A 135 -4.83 5.78 1.30
CA GLN A 135 -6.24 5.80 0.88
C GLN A 135 -7.20 5.79 2.08
N GLY A 136 -6.91 4.97 3.09
CA GLY A 136 -7.68 4.89 4.33
C GLY A 136 -7.61 6.19 5.15
N THR A 137 -6.44 6.83 5.22
CA THR A 137 -6.30 8.15 5.88
C THR A 137 -7.12 9.22 5.15
N ARG A 138 -7.04 9.27 3.82
CA ARG A 138 -7.88 10.16 3.00
C ARG A 138 -9.37 9.92 3.24
N ARG A 139 -9.82 8.65 3.26
CA ARG A 139 -11.22 8.32 3.55
C ARG A 139 -11.64 8.81 4.93
N LEU A 140 -10.82 8.57 5.95
CA LEU A 140 -11.14 9.00 7.31
C LEU A 140 -11.23 10.53 7.42
N LEU A 141 -10.34 11.26 6.72
CA LEU A 141 -10.41 12.72 6.63
C LEU A 141 -11.69 13.19 5.93
N LEU A 142 -12.06 12.58 4.79
CA LEU A 142 -13.30 12.89 4.08
C LEU A 142 -14.55 12.69 4.94
N LEU A 143 -14.56 11.67 5.81
CA LEU A 143 -15.67 11.42 6.73
C LEU A 143 -15.77 12.46 7.86
N ASN A 144 -14.64 13.08 8.23
CA ASN A 144 -14.53 13.95 9.41
C ASN A 144 -14.36 15.45 9.08
N ILE A 145 -14.18 15.81 7.82
CA ILE A 145 -14.03 17.19 7.35
C ILE A 145 -15.26 17.59 6.52
N PRO A 146 -15.89 18.75 6.82
CA PRO A 146 -17.00 19.24 6.01
C PRO A 146 -16.61 19.39 4.54
N SER A 147 -17.47 18.89 3.65
CA SER A 147 -17.22 18.94 2.20
C SER A 147 -17.11 20.39 1.67
N PRO A 148 -16.09 20.70 0.83
CA PRO A 148 -15.89 22.02 0.24
C PRO A 148 -16.85 22.32 -0.91
N ILE A 149 -17.74 21.39 -1.30
CA ILE A 149 -18.64 21.53 -2.47
C ILE A 149 -19.38 22.88 -2.51
N LYS A 150 -19.92 23.32 -1.36
CA LYS A 150 -20.63 24.61 -1.29
C LYS A 150 -19.70 25.79 -1.60
N TYR A 151 -18.48 25.78 -1.04
CA TYR A 151 -17.46 26.80 -1.28
C TYR A 151 -17.03 26.82 -2.75
N LEU A 152 -16.80 25.65 -3.36
CA LEU A 152 -16.47 25.52 -4.77
C LEU A 152 -17.58 26.10 -5.66
N HIS A 153 -18.84 25.79 -5.37
CA HIS A 153 -19.97 26.36 -6.10
C HIS A 153 -20.05 27.89 -5.99
N GLU A 154 -19.64 28.50 -4.88
CA GLU A 154 -19.63 29.95 -4.74
C GLU A 154 -18.44 30.59 -5.46
N LYS A 155 -17.24 30.02 -5.32
CA LYS A 155 -15.98 30.62 -5.80
C LYS A 155 -15.63 30.32 -7.26
N LEU A 156 -16.18 29.25 -7.85
CA LEU A 156 -15.88 28.91 -9.24
C LEU A 156 -16.42 29.99 -10.21
N PRO A 157 -15.59 30.48 -11.15
CA PRO A 157 -16.03 31.41 -12.19
C PRO A 157 -17.16 30.81 -13.04
N ASN A 158 -18.12 31.63 -13.50
CA ASN A 158 -19.24 31.16 -14.34
C ASN A 158 -18.76 30.46 -15.62
N LYS A 159 -17.62 30.87 -16.18
CA LYS A 159 -16.99 30.19 -17.33
C LYS A 159 -16.56 28.76 -17.00
N ALA A 160 -15.96 28.53 -15.83
CA ALA A 160 -15.58 27.19 -15.37
C ALA A 160 -16.82 26.34 -15.10
N LYS A 161 -17.84 26.91 -14.42
CA LYS A 161 -19.14 26.25 -14.22
C LYS A 161 -19.79 25.82 -15.54
N LEU A 162 -19.81 26.69 -16.54
CA LEU A 162 -20.34 26.38 -17.88
C LEU A 162 -19.50 25.31 -18.60
N GLY A 163 -18.18 25.34 -18.46
CA GLY A 163 -17.30 24.30 -19.02
C GLY A 163 -17.57 22.92 -18.42
N LEU A 164 -17.81 22.85 -17.11
CA LEU A 164 -18.14 21.60 -16.42
C LEU A 164 -19.44 20.96 -16.93
N TYR A 165 -20.44 21.76 -17.32
CA TYR A 165 -21.69 21.24 -17.91
C TYR A 165 -21.48 20.44 -19.21
N PHE A 166 -20.43 20.74 -19.96
CA PHE A 166 -20.11 20.08 -21.22
C PHE A 166 -18.94 19.09 -21.09
N ASN A 167 -18.59 18.68 -19.87
CA ASN A 167 -17.50 17.74 -19.63
C ASN A 167 -17.77 16.39 -20.33
N PRO A 168 -16.85 15.89 -21.17
CA PRO A 168 -16.98 14.57 -21.81
C PRO A 168 -16.77 13.39 -20.84
N TYR A 169 -16.24 13.64 -19.63
CA TYR A 169 -15.90 12.63 -18.62
C TYR A 169 -16.91 12.62 -17.47
N GLY A 170 -18.02 11.91 -17.64
CA GLY A 170 -18.92 11.56 -16.54
C GLY A 170 -19.69 12.74 -15.92
N LYS A 171 -20.11 12.57 -14.66
CA LYS A 171 -20.91 13.58 -13.95
C LYS A 171 -20.00 14.62 -13.30
N VAL A 172 -20.41 15.89 -13.34
CA VAL A 172 -19.66 17.00 -12.71
C VAL A 172 -19.38 16.76 -11.22
N LEU A 173 -20.31 16.13 -10.49
CA LEU A 173 -20.13 15.81 -9.08
C LEU A 173 -19.01 14.78 -8.85
N GLU A 174 -18.88 13.78 -9.72
CA GLU A 174 -17.79 12.79 -9.63
C GLU A 174 -16.44 13.47 -9.86
N LEU A 175 -16.37 14.40 -10.82
CA LEU A 175 -15.16 15.20 -11.03
C LEU A 175 -14.83 16.09 -9.82
N ILE A 176 -15.84 16.70 -9.18
CA ILE A 176 -15.62 17.49 -7.96
C ILE A 176 -15.10 16.58 -6.84
N ASP A 177 -15.67 15.40 -6.64
CA ASP A 177 -15.21 14.45 -5.62
C ASP A 177 -13.76 13.98 -5.87
N ASP A 178 -13.38 13.81 -7.14
CA ASP A 178 -12.00 13.51 -7.54
C ASP A 178 -11.04 14.68 -7.24
N CYS A 179 -11.43 15.92 -7.55
CA CYS A 179 -10.66 17.11 -7.20
C CYS A 179 -10.50 17.25 -5.67
N ILE A 180 -11.54 16.96 -4.90
CA ILE A 180 -11.48 16.98 -3.42
C ILE A 180 -10.50 15.92 -2.94
N SER A 181 -10.60 14.69 -3.46
CA SER A 181 -9.70 13.59 -3.11
C SER A 181 -8.24 13.95 -3.43
N CYS A 182 -7.99 14.56 -4.60
CA CYS A 182 -6.68 15.04 -5.01
C CYS A 182 -6.16 16.16 -4.10
N GLY A 183 -7.01 17.12 -3.72
CA GLY A 183 -6.64 18.19 -2.79
C GLY A 183 -6.26 17.65 -1.41
N ILE A 184 -6.99 16.65 -0.90
CA ILE A 184 -6.63 15.97 0.35
C ILE A 184 -5.29 15.24 0.20
N ASP A 185 -5.07 14.49 -0.89
CA ASP A 185 -3.80 13.79 -1.12
C ASP A 185 -2.62 14.76 -1.17
N LYS A 186 -2.77 15.90 -1.85
CA LYS A 186 -1.76 16.97 -1.89
C LYS A 186 -1.43 17.46 -0.48
N LEU A 187 -2.45 17.78 0.32
CA LEU A 187 -2.24 18.27 1.69
C LEU A 187 -1.65 17.21 2.62
N ILE A 188 -2.04 15.93 2.47
CA ILE A 188 -1.39 14.82 3.19
C ILE A 188 0.10 14.78 2.85
N ALA A 189 0.46 14.88 1.57
CA ALA A 189 1.85 14.88 1.13
C ALA A 189 2.66 16.06 1.70
N GLU A 190 2.09 17.27 1.66
CA GLU A 190 2.72 18.49 2.17
C GLU A 190 2.94 18.45 3.70
N HIS A 191 2.06 17.78 4.43
CA HIS A 191 2.14 17.61 5.89
C HIS A 191 2.92 16.36 6.34
N GLY A 192 3.66 15.72 5.43
CA GLY A 192 4.58 14.62 5.77
C GLY A 192 4.01 13.22 5.67
N GLY A 193 2.83 13.05 5.07
CA GLY A 193 2.23 11.75 4.75
C GLY A 193 1.19 11.25 5.75
N PRO A 194 0.75 9.97 5.60
CA PRO A 194 -0.23 9.38 6.48
C PRO A 194 0.31 9.16 7.90
N VAL A 195 -0.60 9.21 8.86
CA VAL A 195 -0.30 9.21 10.30
C VAL A 195 -0.64 7.87 10.95
N TRP A 196 0.06 7.51 12.02
CA TRP A 196 -0.09 6.21 12.70
C TRP A 196 -0.66 6.31 14.12
N GLN A 197 -0.91 7.53 14.58
CA GLN A 197 -1.33 7.86 15.95
C GLN A 197 -2.48 8.87 15.90
N GLU A 198 -3.34 8.82 16.92
CA GLU A 198 -4.53 9.66 17.03
C GLU A 198 -4.17 11.15 17.06
N GLU A 199 -3.14 11.53 17.81
CA GLU A 199 -2.67 12.91 17.92
C GLU A 199 -2.07 13.41 16.59
N GLY A 200 -1.49 12.50 15.81
CA GLY A 200 -1.06 12.79 14.43
C GLY A 200 -2.27 13.09 13.54
N PHE A 201 -3.30 12.26 13.62
CA PHE A 201 -4.52 12.42 12.84
C PHE A 201 -5.29 13.69 13.19
N ALA A 202 -5.45 14.00 14.47
CA ALA A 202 -6.13 15.21 14.90
C ALA A 202 -5.44 16.47 14.35
N ARG A 203 -4.10 16.54 14.41
CA ARG A 203 -3.33 17.66 13.84
C ARG A 203 -3.49 17.76 12.32
N LEU A 204 -3.36 16.63 11.64
CA LEU A 204 -3.51 16.58 10.18
C LEU A 204 -4.93 17.01 9.76
N GLN A 205 -5.95 16.56 10.49
CA GLN A 205 -7.34 16.93 10.25
C GLN A 205 -7.56 18.44 10.42
N GLU A 206 -7.00 19.06 11.45
CA GLU A 206 -7.11 20.52 11.67
C GLU A 206 -6.43 21.31 10.54
N GLN A 207 -5.23 20.90 10.12
CA GLN A 207 -4.48 21.53 9.03
C GLN A 207 -5.23 21.42 7.71
N ILE A 208 -5.66 20.21 7.34
CA ILE A 208 -6.40 19.99 6.09
C ILE A 208 -7.72 20.75 6.12
N ARG A 209 -8.44 20.77 7.25
CA ARG A 209 -9.69 21.52 7.37
C ARG A 209 -9.50 23.02 7.10
N ALA A 210 -8.35 23.59 7.46
CA ALA A 210 -8.07 25.01 7.23
C ALA A 210 -7.76 25.31 5.75
N GLU A 211 -7.11 24.38 5.04
CA GLU A 211 -6.53 24.63 3.71
C GLU A 211 -7.30 23.97 2.56
N LEU A 212 -8.18 23.00 2.83
CA LEU A 212 -8.86 22.18 1.82
C LEU A 212 -9.65 23.01 0.81
N ASN A 213 -10.40 24.01 1.29
CA ASN A 213 -11.24 24.83 0.43
C ASN A 213 -10.45 25.52 -0.67
N ASP A 214 -9.33 26.16 -0.32
CA ASP A 214 -8.51 26.90 -1.26
C ASP A 214 -7.69 25.95 -2.14
N THR A 215 -7.17 24.86 -1.56
CA THR A 215 -6.42 23.85 -2.29
C THR A 215 -7.24 23.21 -3.41
N VAL A 216 -8.50 22.85 -3.15
CA VAL A 216 -9.36 22.21 -4.16
C VAL A 216 -9.77 23.17 -5.28
N VAL A 217 -9.76 24.49 -5.05
CA VAL A 217 -9.99 25.48 -6.11
C VAL A 217 -8.79 25.56 -7.07
N GLU A 218 -7.58 25.29 -6.58
CA GLU A 218 -6.35 25.32 -7.39
C GLU A 218 -6.12 24.05 -8.23
N VAL A 219 -6.67 22.91 -7.80
CA VAL A 219 -6.60 21.61 -8.50
C VAL A 219 -7.46 21.63 -9.76
#